data_AF-A0A7C3F868-F1
#
_entry.id   AF-A0A7C3F868-F1
#
_cell.length_a   1.000
_cell.length_b   1.000
_cell.length_c   1.000
_cell.angle_alpha   90.00
_cell.angle_beta   90.00
_cell.angle_gamma   90.00
#
_symmetry.space_group_name_H-M   'P 1'
#
loop_
_entity.id
_entity.type
_entity.pdbx_description
1 polymer ?
#
loop_
_entity_poly.entity_id
_entity_poly.type
_entity_poly.pdbx_seq_one_letter_code
_entity_poly.pdbx_strand_id
1 'polypeptide(L)' 'MDRERFRELVAEAITGLPEEFRRRLENVDVVAMDWPSSQQLASARLRRGQMLLGLYQG' A
#
# COMPACT_ATOMS: atom_id res chain seq x y z
N MET A 1 5.92 0.00 16.48
CA MET A 1 6.57 -0.64 15.32
C MET A 1 7.21 0.47 14.52
N ASP A 2 8.49 0.35 14.19
CA ASP A 2 9.18 1.33 13.34
C ASP A 2 8.90 1.07 11.85
N ARG A 3 9.30 2.04 11.02
CA ARG A 3 9.07 2.04 9.58
C ARG A 3 9.81 0.91 8.85
N GLU A 4 11.00 0.55 9.32
CA GLU A 4 11.83 -0.48 8.67
C GLU A 4 11.21 -1.85 8.86
N ARG A 5 10.80 -2.17 10.09
CA ARG A 5 10.10 -3.41 10.38
C ARG A 5 8.81 -3.53 9.58
N PHE A 6 8.13 -2.41 9.29
CA PHE A 6 6.90 -2.45 8.50
C PHE A 6 7.17 -2.75 7.03
N ARG A 7 8.23 -2.18 6.48
CA ARG A 7 8.67 -2.49 5.11
C ARG A 7 9.07 -3.95 4.95
N GLU A 8 9.74 -4.54 5.94
CA GLU A 8 10.06 -5.97 5.96
C GLU A 8 8.79 -6.83 5.89
N LEU A 9 7.80 -6.55 6.73
CA LEU A 9 6.53 -7.30 6.73
C LEU A 9 5.77 -7.12 5.41
N VAL A 10 5.79 -5.93 4.82
CA VAL A 10 5.19 -5.69 3.49
C VAL A 10 5.92 -6.52 2.43
N ALA A 11 7.25 -6.55 2.43
CA ALA A 11 8.02 -7.33 1.47
C ALA A 11 7.76 -8.85 1.62
N GLU A 12 7.67 -9.35 2.85
CA GLU A 12 7.28 -10.73 3.15
C GLU A 12 5.86 -11.03 2.64
N ALA A 13 4.91 -10.14 2.89
CA ALA A 13 3.54 -10.30 2.41
C ALA A 13 3.47 -10.36 0.87
N ILE A 14 4.20 -9.48 0.16
CA ILE A 14 4.23 -9.46 -1.30
C ILE A 14 4.88 -10.72 -1.87
N THR A 15 5.99 -11.17 -1.31
CA THR A 15 6.67 -12.41 -1.75
C THR A 15 5.86 -13.67 -1.45
N GLY A 16 5.05 -13.65 -0.39
CA GLY A 16 4.10 -14.71 -0.03
C GLY A 16 2.82 -14.75 -0.89
N LEU A 17 2.57 -13.78 -1.77
CA LEU A 17 1.38 -13.80 -2.62
C LEU A 17 1.44 -14.98 -3.63
N PRO A 18 0.27 -15.55 -3.97
CA PRO A 18 0.17 -16.51 -5.06
C PRO A 18 0.78 -15.96 -6.36
N GLU A 19 1.44 -16.83 -7.12
CA GLU A 19 2.18 -16.48 -8.34
C GLU A 19 1.31 -15.72 -9.35
N GLU A 20 0.02 -16.04 -9.47
CA GLU A 20 -0.90 -15.33 -10.37
C GLU A 20 -1.04 -13.84 -10.05
N PHE A 21 -0.91 -13.44 -8.79
CA PHE A 21 -0.93 -12.04 -8.38
C PHE A 21 0.45 -11.39 -8.49
N ARG A 22 1.53 -12.11 -8.14
CA ARG A 22 2.91 -11.58 -8.24
C ARG A 22 3.26 -11.17 -9.68
N ARG A 23 2.88 -11.96 -10.68
CA ARG A 23 3.07 -11.61 -12.11
C ARG A 23 2.35 -10.32 -12.53
N ARG A 24 1.29 -9.92 -11.82
CA ARG A 24 0.58 -8.66 -12.10
C ARG A 24 1.24 -7.44 -11.46
N LEU A 25 2.22 -7.64 -10.58
CA LEU A 25 2.92 -6.59 -9.86
C LEU A 25 4.29 -6.26 -10.45
N GLU A 26 4.69 -6.87 -11.58
CA GLU A 26 6.03 -6.70 -12.19
C GLU A 26 6.41 -5.23 -12.48
N ASN A 27 5.42 -4.36 -12.70
CA ASN A 27 5.61 -2.92 -12.93
C ASN A 27 4.88 -2.06 -11.88
N VAL A 28 4.76 -2.56 -10.64
CA VAL A 28 4.11 -1.85 -9.54
C VAL A 28 5.13 -1.65 -8.42
N ASP A 29 5.27 -0.40 -7.97
CA ASP A 29 6.05 -0.07 -6.78
C ASP A 29 5.14 -0.01 -5.53
N VAL A 30 5.65 -0.52 -4.41
CA VAL A 30 4.90 -0.57 -3.14
C VAL A 30 5.62 0.30 -2.12
N VAL A 31 5.02 1.44 -1.79
CA VAL A 31 5.63 2.45 -0.92
C VAL A 31 4.93 2.51 0.44
N ALA A 32 5.69 2.28 1.51
CA ALA A 32 5.23 2.53 2.88
C ALA A 32 5.45 4.00 3.27
N MET A 33 4.35 4.69 3.56
CA MET A 33 4.30 6.09 4.00
C MET A 33 3.59 6.21 5.33
N ASP A 34 3.99 7.20 6.14
CA ASP A 34 3.37 7.43 7.45
C ASP A 34 1.97 8.04 7.30
N TRP A 35 1.75 8.89 6.29
CA TRP A 35 0.46 9.52 6.04
C TRP A 35 0.25 9.82 4.54
N PRO A 36 -0.96 9.65 3.98
CA PRO A 36 -1.26 10.02 2.60
C PRO A 36 -1.20 11.53 2.37
N SER A 37 -0.95 11.93 1.12
CA SER A 37 -1.04 13.33 0.72
C SER A 37 -2.48 13.82 0.68
N SER A 38 -2.69 15.14 0.73
CA SER A 38 -4.02 15.75 0.61
C SER A 38 -4.73 15.36 -0.70
N GLN A 39 -3.98 15.22 -1.80
CA GLN A 39 -4.52 14.81 -3.10
C GLN A 39 -4.98 13.33 -3.07
N GLN A 40 -4.21 12.46 -2.43
CA GLN A 40 -4.54 11.04 -2.25
C GLN A 40 -5.78 10.87 -1.35
N LEU A 41 -5.90 11.66 -0.29
CA LEU A 41 -7.09 11.68 0.57
C LEU A 41 -8.34 12.14 -0.20
N ALA A 42 -8.19 13.15 -1.05
CA ALA A 42 -9.30 13.64 -1.88
C ALA A 42 -9.76 12.59 -2.91
N SER A 43 -8.85 11.79 -3.48
CA SER A 43 -9.19 10.73 -4.44
C SER A 43 -9.73 9.46 -3.79
N ALA A 44 -9.44 9.22 -2.50
CA ALA A 44 -9.81 8.00 -1.78
C ALA A 44 -11.31 7.83 -1.49
N ARG A 45 -12.16 8.85 -1.76
CA ARG A 45 -13.63 8.81 -1.58
C ARG A 45 -14.09 8.24 -0.22
N LEU A 46 -13.36 8.56 0.84
CA LEU A 46 -13.62 8.05 2.19
C LEU A 46 -14.88 8.66 2.79
N ARG A 47 -15.64 7.84 3.52
CA ARG A 47 -16.71 8.31 4.40
C ARG A 47 -16.14 8.77 5.74
N ARG A 48 -16.90 9.59 6.46
CA ARG A 48 -16.55 10.06 7.79
C ARG A 48 -16.22 8.88 8.71
N GLY A 49 -15.07 8.94 9.37
CA GLY A 49 -14.59 7.90 10.29
C GLY A 49 -13.82 6.75 9.62
N GLN A 50 -13.67 6.73 8.29
CA GLN A 50 -12.82 5.75 7.62
C GLN A 50 -11.35 6.19 7.57
N MET A 51 -10.44 5.23 7.55
CA MET A 51 -9.00 5.42 7.42
C MET A 51 -8.50 4.79 6.12
N LEU A 52 -7.62 5.51 5.41
CA LEU A 52 -6.96 4.98 4.22
C LEU A 52 -5.80 4.07 4.65
N LEU A 53 -5.93 2.77 4.39
CA LEU A 53 -4.89 1.78 4.70
C LEU A 53 -4.04 1.38 3.49
N GLY A 54 -4.51 1.70 2.28
CA GLY A 54 -3.82 1.43 1.04
C GLY A 54 -4.47 2.17 -0.11
N LEU A 55 -3.67 2.57 -1.09
CA LEU A 55 -4.12 3.29 -2.27
C LEU A 55 -3.37 2.75 -3.48
N TYR A 56 -4.12 2.33 -4.51
CA TYR A 56 -3.58 2.07 -5.83
C TYR A 56 -3.66 3.37 -6.66
N GLN A 57 -2.53 3.77 -7.24
CA GLN A 57 -2.40 4.97 -8.06
C GLN A 57 -1.64 4.61 -9.33
N GLY A 58 -2.17 5.02 -10.49
CA GLY A 58 -1.55 4.87 -11.80
C GLY A 58 -1.64 6.15 -12.61
#